data_AF-A0A075MVV2-F1
#
_entry.id   AF-A0A075MVV2-F1
#
_cell.length_a   1.000
_cell.length_b   1.000
_cell.length_c   1.000
_cell.angle_alpha   90.00
_cell.angle_beta   90.00
_cell.angle_gamma   90.00
#
_symmetry.space_group_name_H-M   'P 1'
#
loop_
_entity.id
_entity.type
_entity.pdbx_description
1 polymer ?
#
loop_
_entity_poly.entity_id
_entity_poly.type
_entity_poly.pdbx_seq_one_letter_code
_entity_poly.pdbx_strand_id
1 'polypeptide(L)'
;MEETVSNISSTTPDKSLSATPETRKRKFIRLGRFDSMDKDSPNVLEVKPQTRQIYATEYSQCTDVSYKDNGIWIDAILPLRSNGSANVSLINQWSRGLDSGRIKIGKTVKILTWLDKSRNDRMIRRFRLVY
;
A
#
# COMPACT_ATOMS: atom_id res chain seq x y z
N MET A 1 23.36 -66.18 -11.26
CA MET A 1 22.92 -65.90 -12.64
C MET A 1 21.41 -65.95 -12.58
N GLU A 2 20.79 -64.80 -12.32
CA GLU A 2 20.03 -64.01 -13.33
C GLU A 2 18.62 -64.61 -13.49
N GLU A 3 17.50 -63.90 -13.39
CA GLU A 3 17.18 -62.49 -13.62
C GLU A 3 16.04 -62.05 -12.68
N THR A 4 15.90 -60.76 -12.43
CA THR A 4 14.58 -60.19 -12.11
C THR A 4 14.50 -58.80 -12.71
N VAL A 5 13.76 -58.71 -13.82
CA VAL A 5 13.42 -57.45 -14.48
C VAL A 5 12.30 -56.80 -13.65
N SER A 6 12.53 -55.58 -13.14
CA SER A 6 11.49 -54.77 -12.52
C SER A 6 11.32 -53.47 -13.29
N ASN A 7 10.05 -53.18 -13.55
CA ASN A 7 9.56 -52.24 -14.52
C ASN A 7 9.05 -50.97 -13.78
N ILE A 8 9.01 -49.86 -14.53
CA ILE A 8 8.20 -48.64 -14.41
C ILE A 8 8.51 -47.53 -13.36
N SER A 9 8.43 -46.32 -13.91
CA SER A 9 7.83 -45.07 -13.39
C SER A 9 8.76 -43.95 -12.93
N SER A 10 8.98 -43.05 -13.89
CA SER A 10 9.28 -41.63 -13.70
C SER A 10 8.22 -40.94 -12.84
N THR A 11 8.62 -40.34 -11.72
CA THR A 11 8.06 -39.10 -11.19
C THR A 11 9.09 -38.51 -10.22
N THR A 12 9.69 -37.39 -10.59
CA THR A 12 10.43 -36.53 -9.65
C THR A 12 9.43 -35.56 -9.04
N PRO A 13 9.24 -35.52 -7.71
CA PRO A 13 8.57 -34.40 -7.08
C PRO A 13 9.59 -33.69 -6.19
N ASP A 14 10.27 -32.66 -6.70
CA ASP A 14 10.67 -31.57 -5.82
C ASP A 14 11.00 -30.30 -6.60
N LYS A 15 10.05 -29.36 -6.57
CA LYS A 15 10.38 -27.94 -6.61
C LYS A 15 9.39 -27.20 -5.72
N SER A 16 9.62 -27.41 -4.43
CA SER A 16 9.30 -26.49 -3.35
C SER A 16 9.74 -25.05 -3.71
N LEU A 17 8.85 -24.30 -4.35
CA LEU A 17 8.80 -22.84 -4.27
C LEU A 17 7.48 -22.52 -3.60
N SER A 18 7.59 -22.38 -2.28
CA SER A 18 6.58 -21.92 -1.34
C SER A 18 5.84 -20.68 -1.85
N ALA A 19 4.69 -20.87 -2.48
CA ALA A 19 3.65 -19.84 -2.48
C ALA A 19 3.16 -19.74 -1.03
N THR A 20 3.61 -18.69 -0.35
CA THR A 20 3.34 -18.41 1.05
C THR A 20 1.83 -18.42 1.32
N PRO A 21 1.36 -19.02 2.44
CA PRO A 21 -0.05 -19.09 2.75
C PRO A 21 -0.60 -17.71 3.12
N GLU A 22 -1.91 -17.57 2.95
CA GLU A 22 -2.75 -16.43 3.32
C GLU A 22 -2.83 -15.27 2.31
N THR A 23 -3.70 -15.48 1.32
CA THR A 23 -4.58 -14.42 0.80
C THR A 23 -5.44 -13.86 1.94
N ARG A 24 -4.84 -13.22 2.96
CA ARG A 24 -5.57 -12.25 3.77
C ARG A 24 -6.06 -11.22 2.77
N LYS A 25 -7.37 -11.08 2.64
CA LYS A 25 -7.98 -10.00 1.84
C LYS A 25 -7.51 -8.66 2.41
N ARG A 26 -6.33 -8.20 1.98
CA ARG A 26 -5.79 -6.90 2.37
C ARG A 26 -6.78 -5.86 1.89
N LYS A 27 -7.31 -5.09 2.83
CA LYS A 27 -8.30 -4.07 2.51
C LYS A 27 -7.59 -2.84 1.98
N PHE A 28 -8.20 -2.19 1.01
CA PHE A 28 -7.78 -0.85 0.60
C PHE A 28 -8.15 0.15 1.69
N ILE A 29 -7.20 1.00 2.05
CA ILE A 29 -7.47 2.14 2.93
C ILE A 29 -8.39 3.10 2.17
N ARG A 30 -9.59 3.33 2.73
CA ARG A 30 -10.57 4.23 2.13
C ARG A 30 -10.29 5.66 2.55
N LEU A 31 -9.40 6.34 1.82
CA LEU A 31 -9.04 7.75 2.08
C LEU A 31 -10.25 8.71 2.05
N GLY A 32 -11.33 8.32 1.35
CA GLY A 32 -12.59 9.08 1.35
C GLY A 32 -13.31 9.14 2.70
N ARG A 33 -12.98 8.27 3.66
CA ARG A 33 -13.59 8.28 5.01
C ARG A 33 -13.08 9.40 5.92
N PHE A 34 -12.00 10.06 5.54
CA PHE A 34 -11.42 11.17 6.31
C PHE A 34 -12.09 12.47 5.87
N ASP A 35 -12.98 13.04 6.65
CA ASP A 35 -13.88 14.12 6.25
C ASP A 35 -13.53 15.50 6.81
N SER A 36 -12.41 15.63 7.53
CA SER A 36 -11.97 16.92 8.08
C SER A 36 -11.90 17.98 6.98
N MET A 37 -12.51 19.13 7.24
CA MET A 37 -12.47 20.32 6.39
C MET A 37 -11.48 21.37 6.90
N ASP A 38 -10.82 21.09 8.01
CA ASP A 38 -9.89 22.01 8.66
C ASP A 38 -8.45 21.55 8.43
N LYS A 39 -7.64 22.45 7.90
CA LYS A 39 -6.20 22.23 7.67
C LYS A 39 -5.42 22.16 8.97
N ASP A 40 -5.87 22.88 10.00
CA ASP A 40 -5.20 22.95 11.30
C ASP A 40 -5.60 21.77 12.20
N SER A 41 -6.75 21.16 11.92
CA SER A 41 -7.24 19.92 12.54
C SER A 41 -7.45 18.79 11.51
N PRO A 42 -6.40 18.36 10.78
CA PRO A 42 -6.55 17.37 9.71
C PRO A 42 -6.78 15.97 10.28
N ASN A 43 -7.38 15.09 9.50
CA ASN A 43 -7.36 13.68 9.84
C ASN A 43 -5.94 13.14 9.71
N VAL A 44 -5.54 12.30 10.68
CA VAL A 44 -4.21 11.68 10.75
C VAL A 44 -4.34 10.19 10.46
N LEU A 45 -3.61 9.71 9.46
CA LEU A 45 -3.44 8.29 9.19
C LEU A 45 -1.97 7.92 9.43
N GLU A 46 -1.72 7.09 10.44
CA GLU A 46 -0.37 6.55 10.70
C GLU A 46 -0.16 5.27 9.90
N VAL A 47 0.89 5.25 9.07
CA VAL A 47 1.25 4.09 8.24
C VAL A 47 2.72 3.71 8.42
N LYS A 48 3.04 2.45 8.17
CA LYS A 48 4.39 1.91 8.04
C LYS A 48 4.53 1.29 6.65
N PRO A 49 5.42 1.79 5.79
CA PRO A 49 5.68 1.16 4.50
C PRO A 49 6.16 -0.27 4.71
N GLN A 50 5.58 -1.21 3.96
CA GLN A 50 6.06 -2.60 3.91
C GLN A 50 6.99 -2.83 2.72
N THR A 51 6.84 -2.00 1.69
CA THR A 51 7.64 -2.05 0.47
C THR A 51 8.02 -0.63 0.04
N ARG A 52 9.08 -0.52 -0.77
CA ARG A 52 9.41 0.70 -1.51
C ARG A 52 8.71 0.74 -2.87
N GLN A 53 8.10 -0.36 -3.29
CA GLN A 53 7.46 -0.48 -4.59
C GLN A 53 6.11 0.24 -4.60
N ILE A 54 5.89 1.02 -5.66
CA ILE A 54 4.57 1.49 -6.06
C ILE A 54 4.16 0.62 -7.24
N TYR A 55 2.94 0.07 -7.19
CA TYR A 55 2.39 -0.77 -8.25
C TYR A 55 1.05 -0.21 -8.72
N ALA A 56 0.72 -0.47 -9.98
CA ALA A 56 -0.56 -0.10 -10.55
C ALA A 56 -1.55 -1.25 -10.40
N THR A 57 -2.80 -0.89 -10.14
CA THR A 57 -3.97 -1.75 -10.30
C THR A 57 -4.85 -1.17 -11.41
N GLU A 58 -5.93 -1.88 -11.75
CA GLU A 58 -6.94 -1.39 -12.69
C GLU A 58 -7.51 -0.02 -12.29
N TYR A 59 -7.56 0.28 -10.98
CA TYR A 59 -8.24 1.46 -10.46
C TYR A 59 -7.32 2.51 -9.86
N SER A 60 -6.08 2.17 -9.49
CA SER A 60 -5.22 3.07 -8.70
C SER A 60 -3.73 2.71 -8.79
N GLN A 61 -2.88 3.67 -8.44
CA GLN A 61 -1.48 3.44 -8.07
C GLN A 61 -1.41 3.27 -6.55
N CYS A 62 -0.76 2.20 -6.08
CA CYS A 62 -0.86 1.69 -4.72
C CYS A 62 0.51 1.31 -4.16
N THR A 63 0.57 1.17 -2.83
CA THR A 63 1.70 0.57 -2.12
C THR A 63 1.21 -0.18 -0.89
N ASP A 64 2.00 -1.15 -0.42
CA ASP A 64 1.67 -1.94 0.75
C ASP A 64 2.16 -1.27 2.03
N VAL A 65 1.25 -1.16 3.01
CA VAL A 65 1.54 -0.54 4.30
C VAL A 65 0.88 -1.35 5.42
N SER A 66 1.39 -1.22 6.64
CA SER A 66 0.59 -1.45 7.84
C SER A 66 0.05 -0.10 8.31
N TYR A 67 -1.23 0.02 8.62
CA TYR A 67 -1.80 1.25 9.19
C TYR A 67 -2.30 1.00 10.61
N LYS A 68 -2.37 2.06 11.41
CA LYS A 68 -2.84 1.99 12.80
C LYS A 68 -4.34 2.18 12.86
N ASP A 69 -5.06 1.18 13.34
CA ASP A 69 -6.50 1.20 13.60
C ASP A 69 -6.76 0.76 15.04
N ASN A 70 -7.41 1.60 15.85
CA ASN A 70 -7.66 1.36 17.28
C ASN A 70 -6.41 0.90 18.07
N GLY A 71 -5.25 1.49 17.75
CA GLY A 71 -3.97 1.18 18.40
C GLY A 71 -3.24 -0.05 17.83
N ILE A 72 -3.87 -0.82 16.95
CA ILE A 72 -3.33 -2.05 16.35
C ILE A 72 -2.82 -1.77 14.94
N TRP A 73 -1.67 -2.34 14.58
CA TRP A 73 -1.14 -2.28 13.22
C TRP A 73 -1.78 -3.38 12.36
N ILE A 74 -2.42 -2.98 11.26
CA ILE A 74 -3.12 -3.87 10.34
C ILE A 74 -2.55 -3.69 8.93
N ASP A 75 -2.27 -4.80 8.24
CA ASP A 75 -1.78 -4.77 6.87
C ASP A 75 -2.89 -4.38 5.88
N ALA A 76 -2.55 -3.46 4.98
CA ALA A 76 -3.49 -2.87 4.05
C ALA A 76 -2.79 -2.37 2.78
N ILE A 77 -3.62 -2.04 1.80
CA ILE A 77 -3.18 -1.40 0.55
C ILE A 77 -3.49 0.09 0.66
N LEU A 78 -2.47 0.94 0.52
CA LEU A 78 -2.63 2.39 0.47
C LEU A 78 -2.76 2.83 -1.00
N PRO A 79 -3.96 3.26 -1.45
CA PRO A 79 -4.08 3.91 -2.74
C PRO A 79 -3.44 5.30 -2.68
N LEU A 80 -2.36 5.50 -3.42
CA LEU A 80 -1.63 6.78 -3.50
C LEU A 80 -2.26 7.73 -4.52
N ARG A 81 -2.93 7.18 -5.54
CA ARG A 81 -3.64 7.93 -6.57
C ARG A 81 -4.67 7.03 -7.26
N SER A 82 -5.89 7.52 -7.47
CA SER A 82 -6.88 6.83 -8.32
C SER A 82 -6.66 7.13 -9.80
N ASN A 83 -6.87 6.12 -10.65
CA ASN A 83 -6.88 6.26 -12.10
C ASN A 83 -8.03 7.22 -12.47
N GLY A 84 -7.76 8.22 -13.30
CA GLY A 84 -8.71 9.31 -13.63
C GLY A 84 -8.73 10.50 -12.66
N SER A 85 -8.09 10.41 -11.48
CA SER A 85 -7.93 11.59 -10.62
C SER A 85 -6.75 12.45 -11.06
N ALA A 86 -7.00 13.77 -11.18
CA ALA A 86 -5.96 14.77 -11.37
C ALA A 86 -5.16 15.05 -10.08
N ASN A 87 -5.61 14.56 -8.92
CA ASN A 87 -4.92 14.77 -7.66
C ASN A 87 -3.75 13.81 -7.49
N VAL A 88 -2.57 14.26 -7.93
CA VAL A 88 -1.30 13.52 -7.85
C VAL A 88 -0.48 13.83 -6.59
N SER A 89 -1.02 14.61 -5.66
CA SER A 89 -0.24 15.16 -4.53
C SER A 89 0.35 14.06 -3.63
N LEU A 90 -0.46 13.05 -3.27
CA LEU A 90 -0.03 12.00 -2.35
C LEU A 90 1.06 11.12 -2.97
N ILE A 91 0.84 10.62 -4.18
CA ILE A 91 1.85 9.80 -4.88
C ILE A 91 3.16 10.56 -5.08
N ASN A 92 3.11 11.85 -5.45
CA ASN A 92 4.32 12.66 -5.63
C ASN A 92 5.07 12.88 -4.32
N GLN A 93 4.37 13.17 -3.23
CA GLN A 93 5.00 13.31 -1.90
C GLN A 93 5.60 11.98 -1.44
N TRP A 94 4.92 10.87 -1.68
CA TRP A 94 5.38 9.53 -1.32
C TRP A 94 6.64 9.15 -2.09
N SER A 95 6.64 9.27 -3.42
CA SER A 95 7.81 8.98 -4.26
C SER A 95 9.01 9.83 -3.84
N ARG A 96 8.85 11.14 -3.67
CA ARG A 96 9.93 12.02 -3.17
C ARG A 96 10.43 11.60 -1.79
N GLY A 97 9.53 11.16 -0.91
CA GLY A 97 9.88 10.64 0.41
C GLY A 97 10.71 9.36 0.35
N LEU A 98 10.40 8.46 -0.60
CA LEU A 98 11.18 7.26 -0.86
C LEU A 98 12.56 7.60 -1.43
N ASP A 99 12.61 8.49 -2.43
CA ASP A 99 13.84 8.89 -3.14
C ASP A 99 14.81 9.61 -2.20
N SER A 100 14.30 10.50 -1.36
CA SER A 100 15.09 11.21 -0.34
C SER A 100 15.43 10.36 0.89
N GLY A 101 14.97 9.11 0.97
CA GLY A 101 15.21 8.21 2.09
C GLY A 101 14.47 8.59 3.39
N ARG A 102 13.53 9.55 3.35
CA ARG A 102 12.69 9.94 4.49
C ARG A 102 11.64 8.89 4.81
N ILE A 103 11.12 8.22 3.78
CA ILE A 103 10.24 7.06 3.91
C ILE A 103 11.09 5.80 3.87
N LYS A 104 11.09 5.05 4.99
CA LYS A 104 11.79 3.77 5.13
C LYS A 104 10.81 2.69 5.56
N ILE A 105 11.08 1.46 5.15
CA ILE A 105 10.27 0.29 5.53
C ILE A 105 10.21 0.19 7.06
N GLY A 106 9.01 -0.04 7.60
CA GLY A 106 8.76 -0.18 9.04
C GLY A 106 8.79 1.11 9.87
N LYS A 107 9.27 2.23 9.31
CA LYS A 107 9.21 3.55 9.97
C LYS A 107 7.81 4.13 9.86
N THR A 108 7.32 4.72 10.94
CA THR A 108 6.01 5.39 10.94
C THR A 108 6.09 6.66 10.10
N VAL A 109 5.15 6.80 9.17
CA VAL A 109 4.88 8.01 8.39
C VAL A 109 3.44 8.42 8.71
N LYS A 110 3.22 9.70 8.98
CA LYS A 110 1.88 10.25 9.17
C LYS A 110 1.40 10.89 7.88
N ILE A 111 0.23 10.49 7.42
CA ILE A 111 -0.49 11.11 6.31
C ILE A 111 -1.56 12.01 6.90
N LEU A 112 -1.32 13.31 6.86
CA LEU A 112 -2.34 14.31 7.22
C LEU A 112 -3.22 14.55 6.01
N THR A 113 -4.54 14.51 6.17
CA THR A 113 -5.49 14.76 5.08
C THR A 113 -6.69 15.59 5.54
N TRP A 114 -7.12 16.50 4.69
CA TRP A 114 -8.29 17.35 4.87
C TRP A 114 -8.88 17.72 3.51
N LEU A 115 -10.12 18.20 3.50
CA LEU A 115 -10.80 18.77 2.34
C LEU A 115 -10.60 20.28 2.32
N ASP A 116 -10.28 20.81 1.15
CA ASP A 116 -10.06 22.25 0.95
C ASP A 116 -10.47 22.66 -0.46
N LYS A 117 -10.78 23.93 -0.67
CA LYS A 117 -11.08 24.45 -2.01
C LYS A 117 -9.81 24.44 -2.86
N SER A 118 -9.97 24.00 -4.10
CA SER A 118 -8.97 24.21 -5.15
C SER A 118 -9.04 25.64 -5.68
N ARG A 119 -8.10 26.00 -6.55
CA ARG A 119 -8.10 27.31 -7.23
C ARG A 119 -9.36 27.58 -8.07
N ASN A 120 -10.08 26.52 -8.45
CA ASN A 120 -11.30 26.61 -9.25
C ASN A 120 -12.55 26.36 -8.37
N ASP A 121 -12.47 26.66 -7.08
CA ASP A 121 -13.51 26.47 -6.06
C ASP A 121 -14.07 25.04 -5.90
N ARG A 122 -13.49 24.04 -6.57
CA ARG A 122 -13.84 22.63 -6.38
C ARG A 122 -13.20 22.13 -5.10
N MET A 123 -13.98 21.45 -4.25
CA MET A 123 -13.44 20.75 -3.08
C MET A 123 -12.50 19.64 -3.52
N ILE A 124 -11.29 19.66 -2.99
CA ILE A 124 -10.29 18.63 -3.23
C ILE A 124 -9.69 18.16 -1.92
N ARG A 125 -9.29 16.90 -1.90
CA ARG A 125 -8.55 16.32 -0.79
C ARG A 125 -7.09 16.77 -0.84
N ARG A 126 -6.62 17.36 0.23
CA ARG A 126 -5.21 17.71 0.43
C ARG A 126 -4.52 16.63 1.25
N PHE A 127 -3.21 16.55 1.07
CA PHE A 127 -2.35 15.61 1.77
C PHE A 127 -1.07 16.31 2.19
N ARG A 128 -0.56 15.96 3.37
CA ARG A 128 0.78 16.33 3.82
C ARG A 128 1.39 15.12 4.52
N LEU A 129 2.59 14.72 4.08
CA LEU A 129 3.37 13.69 4.76
C LEU A 129 4.22 14.31 5.86
N VAL A 130 4.26 13.64 7.01
CA VAL A 130 5.17 13.91 8.13
C VAL A 130 5.91 12.61 8.43
N TYR A 131 7.23 12.68 8.47
CA TYR A 131 8.15 11.55 8.64
C TYR A 131 9.00 11.75 9.90
#